data_AF-A0A9P6EJB1-F1
#
_entry.id   AF-A0A9P6EJB1-F1
#
_cell.length_a   1.000
_cell.length_b   1.000
_cell.length_c   1.000
_cell.angle_alpha   90.00
_cell.angle_beta   90.00
_cell.angle_gamma   90.00
#
_symmetry.space_group_name_H-M   'P 1'
#
loop_
_entity.id
_entity.type
_entity.pdbx_description
1 polymer ?
#
loop_
_entity_poly.entity_id
_entity_poly.type
_entity_poly.pdbx_seq_one_letter_code
_entity_poly.pdbx_strand_id
1 'polypeptide(L)'
;MSAFRNYDFTEQVCHPDSPGPSAIAWPSQFPGSLEDESNTHPAPPSPLLKRRDPASNPDLPSPSKRMRLLAAGISTTSASCLVTKGKVTFDQIKQIIAPPVLEHVPKSIPEPDWSLLQDKEPLSSYSRGDLEARCRMLTASLSNAQTVISCHKLITEGQNAQLIIQNIGMEKMSLTLHEKEKPKQTERAALFPDGKGRHLTHPEFIAQKRKAEDDKKREEEEKKQRKEAKASKKALKAKVEERWKAACIEHDQALVHWKTECDRLRAAGTAVKNLPKKPKRVLKKTIEEEMGVDDESDDESVNGGE
;
A
#
# COMPACT_ATOMS: atom_id res chain seq x y z
N MET A 1 -16.63 7.34 4.21
CA MET A 1 -15.72 6.77 5.25
C MET A 1 -16.47 5.80 6.18
N SER A 2 -17.05 4.71 5.65
CA SER A 2 -17.50 3.56 6.45
C SER A 2 -17.58 2.35 5.53
N ALA A 3 -16.48 1.61 5.42
CA ALA A 3 -16.47 0.29 4.82
C ALA A 3 -15.60 -0.64 5.68
N PHE A 4 -15.91 -0.72 6.97
CA PHE A 4 -15.55 -1.88 7.76
C PHE A 4 -16.47 -3.00 7.32
N ARG A 5 -15.93 -3.95 6.54
CA ARG A 5 -16.60 -5.21 6.25
C ARG A 5 -16.84 -5.92 7.58
N ASN A 6 -18.10 -6.20 7.87
CA ASN A 6 -18.49 -7.12 8.93
C ASN A 6 -17.83 -8.47 8.63
N TYR A 7 -16.80 -8.81 9.40
CA TYR A 7 -16.33 -10.18 9.52
C TYR A 7 -17.26 -10.85 10.52
N ASP A 8 -18.29 -11.54 10.01
CA ASP A 8 -19.01 -12.52 10.79
C ASP A 8 -18.06 -13.69 11.04
N PHE A 9 -17.55 -13.75 12.27
CA PHE A 9 -16.81 -14.89 12.77
C PHE A 9 -17.83 -16.01 12.99
N THR A 10 -18.02 -16.85 11.98
CA THR A 10 -18.82 -18.07 12.15
C THR A 10 -18.12 -18.96 13.16
N GLU A 11 -18.72 -19.09 14.33
CA GLU A 11 -18.33 -20.07 15.34
C GLU A 11 -18.27 -21.45 14.69
N GLN A 12 -17.07 -22.00 14.56
CA GLN A 12 -16.89 -23.41 14.25
C GLN A 12 -17.44 -24.20 15.44
N VAL A 13 -18.65 -24.73 15.25
CA VAL A 13 -19.24 -25.76 16.10
C VAL A 13 -18.29 -26.96 16.04
N CYS A 14 -17.52 -27.17 17.11
CA CYS A 14 -16.75 -28.39 17.30
C CYS A 14 -17.73 -29.57 17.42
N HIS A 15 -17.81 -30.38 16.36
CA HIS A 15 -18.47 -31.68 16.42
C HIS A 15 -17.59 -32.66 17.24
N PRO A 16 -18.10 -33.22 18.35
CA PRO A 16 -17.35 -34.14 19.20
C PRO A 16 -17.54 -35.59 18.75
N ASP A 17 -17.47 -35.89 17.45
CA ASP A 17 -17.56 -37.26 16.94
C ASP A 17 -16.76 -37.39 15.63
N SER A 18 -15.46 -37.66 15.76
CA SER A 18 -14.70 -38.29 14.68
C SER A 18 -13.77 -39.35 15.24
N PRO A 19 -13.85 -40.59 14.73
CA PRO A 19 -13.09 -41.73 15.23
C PRO A 19 -11.60 -41.58 14.88
N GLY A 20 -10.75 -42.04 15.79
CA GLY A 20 -9.31 -41.81 15.80
C GLY A 20 -8.53 -42.33 14.58
N PRO A 21 -7.30 -41.84 14.39
CA PRO A 21 -6.47 -42.20 13.25
C PRO A 21 -5.94 -43.63 13.39
N SER A 22 -6.49 -44.53 12.58
CA SER A 22 -5.86 -45.80 12.21
C SER A 22 -4.50 -45.55 11.56
N ALA A 23 -3.54 -46.38 11.95
CA ALA A 23 -2.16 -46.40 11.51
C ALA A 23 -2.00 -46.26 9.99
N ILE A 24 -1.30 -45.20 9.56
CA ILE A 24 -0.81 -45.07 8.19
C ILE A 24 0.59 -45.65 8.13
N ALA A 25 0.68 -46.75 7.39
CA ALA A 25 1.87 -47.45 7.00
C ALA A 25 2.89 -46.54 6.30
N TRP A 26 4.14 -46.67 6.71
CA TRP A 26 5.30 -46.08 6.04
C TRP A 26 5.54 -46.76 4.69
N PRO A 27 5.76 -46.02 3.59
CA PRO A 27 6.29 -46.61 2.38
C PRO A 27 7.81 -46.78 2.49
N SER A 28 8.20 -48.05 2.63
CA SER A 28 9.21 -48.75 1.85
C SER A 28 10.42 -47.95 1.35
N GLN A 29 11.57 -48.29 1.90
CA GLN A 29 12.90 -48.09 1.33
C GLN A 29 12.98 -48.67 -0.10
N PHE A 30 13.62 -47.92 -1.00
CA PHE A 30 14.22 -48.46 -2.21
C PHE A 30 15.75 -48.35 -2.08
N PRO A 31 16.50 -49.46 -2.16
CA PRO A 31 17.94 -49.43 -2.29
C PRO A 31 18.34 -49.52 -3.77
N GLY A 32 19.28 -48.67 -4.18
CA GLY A 32 20.03 -48.87 -5.42
C GLY A 32 20.05 -47.66 -6.35
N SER A 33 21.10 -46.85 -6.26
CA SER A 33 21.72 -46.33 -7.47
C SER A 33 23.18 -46.04 -7.23
N LEU A 34 23.95 -46.48 -8.21
CA LEU A 34 25.40 -46.61 -8.27
C LEU A 34 26.15 -45.30 -7.98
N GLU A 35 27.28 -45.48 -7.31
CA GLU A 35 28.40 -44.54 -7.37
C GLU A 35 28.84 -44.39 -8.84
N ASP A 36 28.94 -43.14 -9.30
CA ASP A 36 29.65 -42.81 -10.52
C ASP A 36 30.67 -41.72 -10.21
N GLU A 37 31.82 -41.92 -10.83
CA GLU A 37 33.12 -41.43 -10.44
C GLU A 37 33.31 -39.92 -10.71
N SER A 38 34.27 -39.39 -9.96
CA SER A 38 35.02 -38.16 -10.18
C SER A 38 35.08 -37.65 -11.62
N ASN A 39 34.63 -36.40 -11.81
CA ASN A 39 35.26 -35.55 -12.81
C ASN A 39 35.28 -34.08 -12.39
N THR A 40 36.44 -33.66 -11.87
CA THR A 40 36.75 -32.30 -11.48
C THR A 40 37.12 -31.49 -12.73
N HIS A 41 36.22 -30.64 -13.21
CA HIS A 41 36.55 -29.59 -14.17
C HIS A 41 36.59 -28.21 -13.49
N PRO A 42 37.67 -27.42 -13.65
CA PRO A 42 37.75 -26.07 -13.09
C PRO A 42 36.86 -25.09 -13.90
N ALA A 43 35.98 -24.38 -13.20
CA ALA A 43 35.15 -23.32 -13.76
C ALA A 43 35.97 -22.02 -14.01
N PRO A 44 35.67 -21.26 -15.07
CA PRO A 44 36.35 -20.01 -15.40
C PRO A 44 35.96 -18.86 -14.44
N PRO A 45 36.83 -17.84 -14.27
CA PRO A 45 36.63 -16.76 -13.31
C PRO A 45 35.43 -15.88 -13.68
N SER A 46 34.49 -15.75 -12.75
CA SER A 46 33.36 -14.82 -12.85
C SER A 46 33.79 -13.37 -12.58
N PRO A 47 33.18 -12.38 -13.25
CA PRO A 47 33.62 -10.99 -13.19
C PRO A 47 33.11 -10.25 -11.94
N LEU A 48 34.04 -9.55 -11.29
CA LEU A 48 33.86 -8.29 -10.55
C LEU A 48 32.73 -8.24 -9.51
N LEU A 49 33.08 -8.65 -8.29
CA LEU A 49 32.44 -8.18 -7.05
C LEU A 49 32.48 -6.65 -7.01
N LYS A 50 31.29 -6.02 -7.09
CA LYS A 50 31.12 -4.59 -6.83
C LYS A 50 31.51 -4.30 -5.38
N ARG A 51 32.60 -3.55 -5.25
CA ARG A 51 33.12 -2.94 -4.02
C ARG A 51 31.97 -2.28 -3.24
N ARG A 52 31.65 -2.80 -2.05
CA ARG A 52 30.76 -2.13 -1.09
C ARG A 52 31.42 -0.81 -0.66
N ASP A 53 30.64 0.26 -0.72
CA ASP A 53 31.06 1.61 -0.34
C ASP A 53 31.26 1.69 1.20
N PRO A 54 32.45 2.13 1.68
CA PRO A 54 32.72 2.34 3.11
C PRO A 54 31.83 3.39 3.79
N ALA A 55 30.95 4.10 3.07
CA ALA A 55 29.93 4.97 3.66
C ALA A 55 28.79 4.22 4.40
N SER A 56 28.80 2.89 4.43
CA SER A 56 27.78 2.03 5.06
C SER A 56 28.02 1.81 6.58
N ASN A 57 28.38 2.86 7.31
CA ASN A 57 28.56 2.79 8.76
C ASN A 57 27.17 2.90 9.45
N PRO A 58 26.72 1.91 10.25
CA PRO A 58 25.37 1.87 10.83
C PRO A 58 25.12 2.89 11.95
N ASP A 59 26.12 3.66 12.34
CA ASP A 59 26.10 4.43 13.60
C ASP A 59 25.68 5.91 13.45
N LEU A 60 24.80 6.24 12.49
CA LEU A 60 23.85 7.38 12.49
C LEU A 60 23.23 7.55 11.09
N PRO A 61 21.89 7.65 10.97
CA PRO A 61 21.36 8.98 10.69
C PRO A 61 20.01 9.30 11.32
N SER A 62 19.83 10.59 11.62
CA SER A 62 18.53 11.20 11.90
C SER A 62 17.53 10.94 10.76
N PRO A 63 16.22 10.90 11.06
CA PRO A 63 15.17 10.52 10.10
C PRO A 63 15.24 11.28 8.76
N SER A 64 15.65 12.55 8.79
CA SER A 64 15.77 13.39 7.59
C SER A 64 16.84 12.91 6.60
N LYS A 65 17.95 12.34 7.09
CA LYS A 65 19.00 11.76 6.23
C LYS A 65 18.54 10.43 5.61
N ARG A 66 17.81 9.59 6.34
CA ARG A 66 17.21 8.36 5.78
C ARG A 66 16.22 8.70 4.68
N MET A 67 15.36 9.70 4.90
CA MET A 67 14.38 10.11 3.91
C MET A 67 15.03 10.71 2.65
N ARG A 68 16.14 11.44 2.80
CA ARG A 68 16.91 11.95 1.66
C ARG A 68 17.64 10.86 0.88
N LEU A 69 18.19 9.86 1.57
CA LEU A 69 18.80 8.69 0.93
C LEU A 69 17.77 7.83 0.22
N LEU A 70 16.59 7.65 0.83
CA LEU A 70 15.47 6.97 0.20
C LEU A 70 15.05 7.76 -1.05
N ALA A 71 14.80 9.07 -0.94
CA ALA A 71 14.48 9.97 -2.05
C ALA A 71 15.53 9.96 -3.19
N ALA A 72 16.82 9.92 -2.84
CA ALA A 72 17.90 9.80 -3.81
C ALA A 72 17.91 8.43 -4.48
N GLY A 73 17.67 7.35 -3.72
CA GLY A 73 17.52 6.00 -4.24
C GLY A 73 16.37 5.89 -5.25
N ILE A 74 15.18 6.40 -4.91
CA ILE A 74 14.04 6.42 -5.83
C ILE A 74 14.25 7.35 -7.03
N SER A 75 14.98 8.46 -6.88
CA SER A 75 15.28 9.36 -8.02
C SER A 75 16.27 8.76 -9.01
N THR A 76 17.14 7.85 -8.55
CA THR A 76 18.14 7.19 -9.42
C THR A 76 17.55 5.96 -10.11
N THR A 77 16.49 5.36 -9.56
CA THR A 77 15.71 4.35 -10.26
C THR A 77 14.76 5.04 -11.24
N SER A 78 14.98 4.85 -12.54
CA SER A 78 14.08 5.29 -13.61
C SER A 78 12.60 5.15 -13.20
N ALA A 79 11.79 6.17 -13.47
CA ALA A 79 10.35 6.22 -13.15
C ALA A 79 9.55 5.01 -13.69
N SER A 80 10.15 4.20 -14.55
CA SER A 80 9.63 2.88 -14.92
C SER A 80 9.52 1.91 -13.73
N CYS A 81 10.27 2.06 -12.64
CA CYS A 81 10.17 1.20 -11.44
C CYS A 81 8.77 1.17 -10.82
N LEU A 82 8.00 2.26 -10.95
CA LEU A 82 6.63 2.34 -10.43
C LEU A 82 5.56 1.86 -11.43
N VAL A 83 5.93 1.60 -12.69
CA VAL A 83 4.98 1.31 -13.78
C VAL A 83 5.27 0.00 -14.51
N THR A 84 6.53 -0.45 -14.56
CA THR A 84 6.85 -1.78 -15.06
C THR A 84 6.53 -2.78 -13.97
N LYS A 85 5.56 -3.65 -14.25
CA LYS A 85 5.34 -4.94 -13.57
C LYS A 85 6.61 -5.80 -13.69
N GLY A 86 7.70 -5.39 -13.02
CA GLY A 86 8.85 -6.25 -12.81
C GLY A 86 8.30 -7.47 -12.09
N LYS A 87 8.36 -8.63 -12.76
CA LYS A 87 7.99 -9.90 -12.15
C LYS A 87 8.94 -10.07 -10.96
N VAL A 88 8.46 -9.74 -9.76
CA VAL A 88 9.22 -9.98 -8.54
C VAL A 88 9.40 -11.49 -8.51
N THR A 89 10.64 -11.93 -8.67
CA THR A 89 10.92 -13.37 -8.67
C THR A 89 10.63 -13.92 -7.29
N PHE A 90 10.29 -15.20 -7.21
CA PHE A 90 10.02 -15.87 -5.94
C PHE A 90 11.16 -15.65 -4.94
N ASP A 91 12.42 -15.67 -5.40
CA ASP A 91 13.59 -15.43 -4.56
C ASP A 91 13.65 -14.01 -3.99
N GLN A 92 13.19 -13.01 -4.75
CA GLN A 92 13.08 -11.64 -4.26
C GLN A 92 11.96 -11.51 -3.23
N ILE A 93 10.81 -12.16 -3.46
CA ILE A 93 9.72 -12.19 -2.48
C ILE A 93 10.16 -12.89 -1.20
N LYS A 94 10.90 -14.00 -1.31
CA LYS A 94 11.44 -14.74 -0.16
C LYS A 94 12.45 -13.93 0.65
N GLN A 95 13.19 -13.03 0.02
CA GLN A 95 14.06 -12.07 0.72
C GLN A 95 13.28 -10.93 1.39
N ILE A 96 12.14 -10.53 0.82
CA ILE A 96 11.27 -9.48 1.36
C ILE A 96 10.42 -10.01 2.51
N ILE A 97 9.88 -11.22 2.37
CA ILE A 97 9.11 -11.93 3.38
C ILE A 97 10.09 -12.71 4.25
N ALA A 98 10.83 -11.99 5.09
CA ALA A 98 11.58 -12.64 6.16
C ALA A 98 10.60 -13.36 7.10
N PRO A 99 11.00 -14.51 7.69
CA PRO A 99 10.19 -15.15 8.72
C PRO A 99 9.91 -14.16 9.86
N PRO A 100 8.69 -14.16 10.42
CA PRO A 100 8.32 -13.21 11.44
C PRO A 100 9.29 -13.30 12.62
N VAL A 101 9.87 -12.16 12.99
CA VAL A 101 10.80 -12.11 14.11
C VAL A 101 9.95 -11.99 15.37
N LEU A 102 9.93 -13.03 16.19
CA LEU A 102 9.32 -12.98 17.51
C LEU A 102 10.23 -12.15 18.42
N GLU A 103 10.02 -10.84 18.39
CA GLU A 103 10.68 -9.93 19.31
C GLU A 103 10.14 -10.15 20.72
N HIS A 104 11.07 -10.17 21.68
CA HIS A 104 10.78 -10.26 23.10
C HIS A 104 11.23 -8.97 23.78
N VAL A 105 10.62 -8.64 24.93
CA VAL A 105 11.08 -7.53 25.74
C VAL A 105 12.55 -7.76 26.11
N PRO A 106 13.44 -6.77 25.87
CA PRO A 106 14.85 -6.93 26.18
C PRO A 106 15.06 -7.28 27.65
N LYS A 107 15.89 -8.29 27.94
CA LYS A 107 16.24 -8.71 29.30
C LYS A 107 16.93 -7.62 30.13
N SER A 108 17.36 -6.53 29.49
CA SER A 108 17.93 -5.36 30.14
C SER A 108 16.90 -4.48 30.85
N ILE A 109 15.61 -4.63 30.52
CA ILE A 109 14.55 -3.87 31.17
C ILE A 109 14.20 -4.58 32.48
N PRO A 110 14.26 -3.88 33.63
CA PRO A 110 13.94 -4.49 34.92
C PRO A 110 12.48 -4.91 34.96
N GLU A 111 12.23 -6.12 35.42
CA GLU A 111 10.87 -6.62 35.63
C GLU A 111 10.22 -5.88 36.82
N PRO A 112 8.91 -5.61 36.76
CA PRO A 112 8.20 -5.02 37.88
C PRO A 112 8.13 -6.01 39.04
N ASP A 113 8.45 -5.56 40.23
CA ASP A 113 8.29 -6.37 41.43
C ASP A 113 6.80 -6.37 41.85
N TRP A 114 6.11 -7.46 41.52
CA TRP A 114 4.70 -7.69 41.87
C TRP A 114 4.51 -8.20 43.30
N SER A 115 5.59 -8.62 43.98
CA SER A 115 5.51 -9.11 45.36
C SER A 115 5.08 -8.01 46.33
N LEU A 116 5.39 -6.74 46.00
CA LEU A 116 5.00 -5.56 46.78
C LEU A 116 3.48 -5.38 46.97
N LEU A 117 2.68 -6.03 46.11
CA LEU A 117 1.22 -6.04 46.21
C LEU A 117 0.68 -7.13 47.14
N GLN A 118 1.50 -8.13 47.48
CA GLN A 118 1.08 -9.30 48.27
C GLN A 118 1.26 -9.12 49.78
N ASP A 119 1.86 -8.02 50.21
CA ASP A 119 2.04 -7.70 51.63
C ASP A 119 0.68 -7.48 52.31
N LYS A 120 0.30 -8.43 53.17
CA LYS A 120 -0.96 -8.44 53.94
C LYS A 120 -0.83 -7.86 55.35
N GLU A 121 0.32 -7.30 55.72
CA GLU A 121 0.50 -6.78 57.06
C GLU A 121 -0.45 -5.59 57.33
N PRO A 122 -1.03 -5.49 58.54
CA PRO A 122 -1.89 -4.37 58.91
C PRO A 122 -1.13 -3.05 58.83
N LEU A 123 -1.76 -1.98 58.32
CA LEU A 123 -1.10 -0.66 58.21
C LEU A 123 -0.54 -0.13 59.54
N SER A 124 -1.09 -0.59 60.67
CA SER A 124 -0.67 -0.21 62.01
C SER A 124 0.69 -0.76 62.45
N SER A 125 1.23 -1.80 61.78
CA SER A 125 2.56 -2.36 62.10
C SER A 125 3.70 -1.55 61.51
N TYR A 126 3.44 -0.71 60.51
CA TYR A 126 4.47 0.05 59.80
C TYR A 126 4.80 1.35 60.52
N SER A 127 6.09 1.64 60.65
CA SER A 127 6.52 3.00 60.98
C SER A 127 6.30 3.93 59.78
N ARG A 128 6.29 5.24 60.03
CA ARG A 128 6.24 6.24 58.96
C ARG A 128 7.39 6.06 57.94
N GLY A 129 8.58 5.72 58.42
CA GLY A 129 9.75 5.49 57.56
C GLY A 129 9.54 4.29 56.63
N ASP A 130 8.94 3.22 57.14
CA ASP A 130 8.66 2.01 56.34
C ASP A 130 7.62 2.28 55.26
N LEU A 131 6.58 3.07 55.57
CA LEU A 131 5.59 3.50 54.60
C LEU A 131 6.22 4.36 53.49
N GLU A 132 7.07 5.32 53.83
CA GLU A 132 7.76 6.15 52.83
C GLU A 132 8.68 5.31 51.93
N ALA A 133 9.42 4.35 52.50
CA ALA A 133 10.26 3.42 51.75
C ALA A 133 9.42 2.54 50.81
N ARG A 134 8.31 1.98 51.30
CA ARG A 134 7.38 1.17 50.50
C ARG A 134 6.76 1.98 49.36
N CYS A 135 6.37 3.23 49.61
CA CYS A 135 5.88 4.13 48.55
C CYS A 135 6.93 4.35 47.45
N ARG A 136 8.22 4.52 47.82
CA ARG A 136 9.30 4.65 46.82
C ARG A 136 9.47 3.37 46.00
N MET A 137 9.44 2.20 46.65
CA MET A 137 9.54 0.91 45.96
C MET A 137 8.37 0.68 45.00
N LEU A 138 7.13 0.94 45.44
CA LEU A 138 5.94 0.85 44.60
C LEU A 138 6.01 1.82 43.41
N THR A 139 6.48 3.05 43.63
CA THR A 139 6.65 4.03 42.56
C THR A 139 7.68 3.58 41.52
N ALA A 140 8.81 3.03 41.98
CA ALA A 140 9.83 2.48 41.09
C ALA A 140 9.31 1.26 40.31
N SER A 141 8.63 0.33 40.98
CA SER A 141 8.02 -0.85 40.35
C SER A 141 6.95 -0.45 39.30
N LEU A 142 6.12 0.56 39.61
CA LEU A 142 5.16 1.09 38.66
C LEU A 142 5.83 1.71 37.43
N SER A 143 6.92 2.46 37.61
CA SER A 143 7.72 3.01 36.50
C SER A 143 8.30 1.91 35.62
N ASN A 144 8.79 0.81 36.21
CA ASN A 144 9.26 -0.36 35.47
C ASN A 144 8.12 -1.00 34.68
N ALA A 145 6.95 -1.18 35.28
CA ALA A 145 5.77 -1.73 34.62
C ALA A 145 5.34 -0.89 33.42
N GLN A 146 5.33 0.45 33.56
CA GLN A 146 5.02 1.36 32.46
C GLN A 146 6.03 1.24 31.30
N THR A 147 7.31 1.04 31.61
CA THR A 147 8.37 0.84 30.60
C THR A 147 8.16 -0.48 29.86
N VAL A 148 7.91 -1.58 30.58
CA VAL A 148 7.63 -2.90 30.00
C VAL A 148 6.39 -2.88 29.10
N ILE A 149 5.30 -2.25 29.55
CA ILE A 149 4.08 -2.09 28.76
C ILE A 149 4.34 -1.28 27.48
N SER A 150 5.10 -0.18 27.59
CA SER A 150 5.47 0.63 26.42
C SER A 150 6.29 -0.18 25.42
N CYS A 151 7.25 -0.98 25.88
CA CYS A 151 8.02 -1.88 25.01
C CYS A 151 7.15 -2.96 24.36
N HIS A 152 6.24 -3.58 25.10
CA HIS A 152 5.29 -4.55 24.54
C HIS A 152 4.42 -3.94 23.45
N LYS A 153 3.91 -2.72 23.64
CA LYS A 153 3.11 -2.03 22.61
C LYS A 153 3.89 -1.84 21.30
N LEU A 154 5.14 -1.42 21.40
CA LEU A 154 6.01 -1.25 20.22
C LEU A 154 6.29 -2.60 19.52
N ILE A 155 6.55 -3.66 20.29
CA ILE A 155 6.75 -5.01 19.76
C ILE A 155 5.49 -5.50 19.03
N THR A 156 4.32 -5.37 19.64
CA THR A 156 3.04 -5.77 19.04
C THR A 156 2.73 -4.96 17.78
N GLU A 157 3.01 -3.65 17.78
CA GLU A 157 2.88 -2.81 16.58
C GLU A 157 3.78 -3.31 15.45
N GLY A 158 5.05 -3.59 15.73
CA GLY A 158 6.00 -4.15 14.77
C GLY A 158 5.55 -5.50 14.21
N GLN A 159 5.06 -6.40 15.08
CA GLN A 159 4.55 -7.71 14.69
C GLN A 159 3.29 -7.60 13.81
N ASN A 160 2.35 -6.71 14.16
CA ASN A 160 1.16 -6.46 13.36
C ASN A 160 1.52 -5.89 11.98
N ALA A 161 2.49 -4.97 11.91
CA ALA A 161 2.97 -4.44 10.64
C ALA A 161 3.60 -5.53 9.76
N GLN A 162 4.39 -6.44 10.34
CA GLN A 162 4.95 -7.59 9.62
C GLN A 162 3.83 -8.49 9.08
N LEU A 163 2.80 -8.78 9.86
CA LEU A 163 1.66 -9.60 9.43
C LEU A 163 0.91 -8.99 8.24
N ILE A 164 0.68 -7.68 8.26
CA ILE A 164 0.04 -6.97 7.14
C ILE A 164 0.89 -7.09 5.87
N ILE A 165 2.21 -6.90 5.97
CA ILE A 165 3.11 -7.03 4.82
C ILE A 165 3.10 -8.47 4.27
N GLN A 166 3.10 -9.47 5.14
CA GLN A 166 2.99 -10.87 4.77
C GLN A 166 1.68 -11.15 4.02
N ASN A 167 0.55 -10.66 4.54
CA ASN A 167 -0.76 -10.80 3.90
C ASN A 167 -0.79 -10.18 2.50
N ILE A 168 -0.30 -8.95 2.34
CA ILE A 168 -0.20 -8.28 1.03
C ILE A 168 0.67 -9.11 0.06
N GLY A 169 1.78 -9.67 0.56
CA GLY A 169 2.64 -10.56 -0.21
C GLY A 169 1.92 -11.82 -0.68
N MET A 170 1.17 -12.46 0.22
CA MET A 170 0.38 -13.67 -0.09
C MET A 170 -0.75 -13.38 -1.09
N GLU A 171 -1.48 -12.28 -0.94
CA GLU A 171 -2.53 -11.87 -1.88
C GLU A 171 -1.95 -11.67 -3.29
N LYS A 172 -0.82 -10.96 -3.40
CA LYS A 172 -0.16 -10.75 -4.69
C LYS A 172 0.32 -12.05 -5.33
N MET A 173 0.84 -12.98 -4.52
CA MET A 173 1.24 -14.30 -5.00
C MET A 173 0.03 -15.11 -5.46
N SER A 174 -1.07 -15.09 -4.71
CA SER A 174 -2.34 -15.71 -5.08
C SER A 174 -2.88 -15.16 -6.39
N LEU A 175 -2.91 -13.84 -6.58
CA LEU A 175 -3.31 -13.20 -7.84
C LEU A 175 -2.42 -13.63 -9.01
N THR A 176 -1.10 -13.72 -8.78
CA THR A 176 -0.15 -14.15 -9.81
C THR A 176 -0.32 -15.62 -10.17
N LEU A 177 -0.59 -16.49 -9.19
CA LEU A 177 -0.91 -17.90 -9.42
C LEU A 177 -2.21 -18.01 -10.21
N HIS A 178 -3.25 -17.29 -9.80
CA HIS A 178 -4.54 -17.27 -10.48
C HIS A 178 -4.43 -16.76 -11.93
N GLU A 179 -3.62 -15.72 -12.20
CA GLU A 179 -3.35 -15.25 -13.57
C GLU A 179 -2.64 -16.31 -14.44
N LYS A 180 -1.79 -17.15 -13.82
CA LYS A 180 -1.10 -18.25 -14.52
C LYS A 180 -1.95 -19.50 -14.66
N GLU A 181 -2.80 -19.78 -13.68
CA GLU A 181 -3.71 -20.92 -13.62
C GLU A 181 -4.90 -20.74 -14.54
N LYS A 182 -5.42 -19.51 -14.67
CA LYS A 182 -6.36 -19.17 -15.74
C LYS A 182 -5.64 -19.45 -17.05
N PRO A 183 -5.95 -20.53 -17.78
CA PRO A 183 -5.35 -20.73 -19.08
C PRO A 183 -5.71 -19.49 -19.88
N LYS A 184 -4.75 -18.93 -20.63
CA LYS A 184 -5.11 -17.95 -21.66
C LYS A 184 -6.22 -18.61 -22.45
N GLN A 185 -7.45 -18.15 -22.30
CA GLN A 185 -8.55 -18.62 -23.13
C GLN A 185 -8.20 -18.10 -24.52
N THR A 186 -7.36 -18.87 -25.22
CA THR A 186 -7.29 -18.83 -26.66
C THR A 186 -8.75 -18.96 -27.12
N GLU A 187 -9.18 -18.20 -28.13
CA GLU A 187 -10.57 -18.24 -28.62
C GLU A 187 -11.05 -19.70 -28.83
N ARG A 188 -10.10 -20.62 -29.09
CA ARG A 188 -10.30 -22.07 -29.18
C ARG A 188 -10.77 -22.76 -27.88
N ALA A 189 -10.34 -22.31 -26.69
CA ALA A 189 -10.76 -22.86 -25.40
C ALA A 189 -12.10 -22.29 -24.92
N ALA A 190 -12.44 -21.04 -25.28
CA ALA A 190 -13.74 -20.44 -24.97
C ALA A 190 -14.91 -21.16 -25.66
N LEU A 191 -14.66 -21.82 -26.78
CA LEU A 191 -15.64 -22.61 -27.53
C LEU A 191 -16.01 -23.95 -26.88
N PHE A 192 -15.26 -24.40 -25.86
CA PHE A 192 -15.49 -25.69 -25.17
C PHE A 192 -15.35 -25.55 -23.65
N PRO A 193 -16.32 -24.91 -22.96
CA PRO A 193 -16.24 -24.68 -21.51
C PRO A 193 -16.14 -25.96 -20.68
N ASP A 194 -16.68 -27.08 -21.18
CA ASP A 194 -16.65 -28.38 -20.48
C ASP A 194 -15.50 -29.31 -20.94
N GLY A 195 -14.64 -28.86 -21.84
CA GLY A 195 -13.56 -29.69 -22.42
C GLY A 195 -14.02 -30.90 -23.25
N LYS A 196 -15.34 -31.07 -23.46
CA LYS A 196 -15.91 -32.14 -24.29
C LYS A 196 -16.04 -31.68 -25.74
N GLY A 197 -15.71 -32.56 -26.68
CA GLY A 197 -15.93 -32.30 -28.11
C GLY A 197 -17.42 -32.08 -28.39
N ARG A 198 -17.80 -30.86 -28.78
CA ARG A 198 -19.16 -30.52 -29.20
C ARG A 198 -19.26 -30.58 -30.73
N HIS A 199 -20.41 -31.01 -31.26
CA HIS A 199 -20.67 -30.93 -32.69
C HIS A 199 -20.83 -29.46 -33.12
N LEU A 200 -19.92 -28.99 -33.97
CA LEU A 200 -19.85 -27.59 -34.42
C LEU A 200 -21.05 -27.12 -35.25
N THR A 201 -21.90 -28.05 -35.68
CA THR A 201 -23.13 -27.79 -36.44
C THR A 201 -24.37 -27.65 -35.55
N HIS A 202 -24.27 -27.87 -34.23
CA HIS A 202 -25.42 -27.75 -33.35
C HIS A 202 -25.89 -26.28 -33.28
N PRO A 203 -27.21 -25.99 -33.41
CA PRO A 203 -27.73 -24.62 -33.37
C PRO A 203 -27.31 -23.82 -32.14
N GLU A 204 -27.18 -24.49 -31.00
CA GLU A 204 -26.72 -23.89 -29.74
C GLU A 204 -25.29 -23.36 -29.82
N PHE A 205 -24.39 -24.09 -30.51
CA PHE A 205 -23.02 -23.65 -30.72
C PHE A 205 -22.95 -22.41 -31.62
N ILE A 206 -23.79 -22.37 -32.67
CA ILE A 206 -23.89 -21.22 -33.57
C ILE A 206 -24.42 -19.99 -32.81
N ALA A 207 -25.43 -20.17 -31.96
CA ALA A 207 -25.97 -19.10 -31.12
C ALA A 207 -24.92 -18.59 -30.10
N GLN A 208 -24.17 -19.50 -29.48
CA GLN A 208 -23.11 -19.17 -28.54
C GLN A 208 -21.97 -18.39 -29.22
N LYS A 209 -21.57 -18.79 -30.43
CA LYS A 209 -20.55 -18.07 -31.21
C LYS A 209 -21.01 -16.65 -31.57
N ARG A 210 -22.25 -16.49 -32.04
CA ARG A 210 -22.82 -15.17 -32.35
C ARG A 210 -22.86 -14.27 -31.11
N LYS A 211 -23.31 -14.80 -29.97
CA LYS A 211 -23.31 -14.06 -28.71
C LYS A 211 -21.90 -13.60 -28.31
N ALA A 212 -20.89 -14.46 -28.44
CA ALA A 212 -19.51 -14.08 -28.15
C ALA A 212 -18.97 -13.00 -29.11
N GLU A 213 -19.34 -13.05 -30.39
CA GLU A 213 -19.00 -12.01 -31.38
C GLU A 213 -19.71 -10.67 -31.05
N ASP A 214 -20.99 -10.71 -30.68
CA ASP A 214 -21.77 -9.54 -30.28
C ASP A 214 -21.24 -8.91 -28.98
N ASP A 215 -20.90 -9.73 -27.98
CA ASP A 215 -20.32 -9.29 -26.71
C ASP A 215 -18.94 -8.64 -26.94
N LYS A 216 -18.10 -9.22 -27.81
CA LYS A 216 -16.79 -8.64 -28.20
C LYS A 216 -16.98 -7.29 -28.90
N LYS A 217 -17.95 -7.20 -29.81
CA LYS A 217 -18.26 -5.94 -30.50
C LYS A 217 -18.75 -4.86 -29.53
N ARG A 218 -19.63 -5.21 -28.59
CA ARG A 218 -20.08 -4.29 -27.53
C ARG A 218 -18.92 -3.81 -26.67
N GLU A 219 -18.02 -4.70 -26.24
CA GLU A 219 -16.85 -4.33 -25.44
C GLU A 219 -15.89 -3.40 -26.20
N GLU A 220 -15.70 -3.62 -27.50
CA GLU A 220 -14.91 -2.74 -28.37
C GLU A 220 -15.56 -1.36 -28.53
N GLU A 221 -16.87 -1.31 -28.72
CA GLU A 221 -17.65 -0.07 -28.79
C GLU A 221 -17.59 0.71 -27.47
N GLU A 222 -17.77 0.05 -26.32
CA GLU A 222 -17.64 0.65 -24.99
C GLU A 222 -16.22 1.19 -24.74
N LYS A 223 -15.17 0.44 -25.12
CA LYS A 223 -13.78 0.90 -25.03
C LYS A 223 -13.56 2.14 -25.90
N LYS A 224 -14.15 2.21 -27.08
CA LYS A 224 -14.07 3.36 -27.98
C LYS A 224 -14.79 4.56 -27.38
N GLN A 225 -16.03 4.40 -26.91
CA GLN A 225 -16.80 5.45 -26.25
C GLN A 225 -16.07 5.99 -25.01
N ARG A 226 -15.48 5.10 -24.19
CA ARG A 226 -14.70 5.50 -23.00
C ARG A 226 -13.46 6.31 -23.38
N LYS A 227 -12.78 5.96 -24.48
CA LYS A 227 -11.62 6.74 -24.97
C LYS A 227 -12.06 8.10 -25.48
N GLU A 228 -13.15 8.17 -26.23
CA GLU A 228 -13.72 9.42 -26.75
C GLU A 228 -14.17 10.35 -25.62
N ALA A 229 -14.87 9.82 -24.60
CA ALA A 229 -15.27 10.57 -23.41
C ALA A 229 -14.06 11.11 -22.61
N LYS A 230 -12.99 10.29 -22.47
CA LYS A 230 -11.75 10.76 -21.84
C LYS A 230 -11.06 11.86 -22.65
N ALA A 231 -11.05 11.73 -23.98
CA ALA A 231 -10.47 12.73 -24.87
C ALA A 231 -11.25 14.05 -24.85
N SER A 232 -12.59 13.99 -24.87
CA SER A 232 -13.45 15.18 -24.80
C SER A 232 -13.33 15.88 -23.44
N LYS A 233 -13.34 15.13 -22.32
CA LYS A 233 -13.12 15.68 -20.97
C LYS A 233 -11.75 16.35 -20.86
N LYS A 234 -10.70 15.73 -21.40
CA LYS A 234 -9.35 16.32 -21.44
C LYS A 234 -9.31 17.61 -22.27
N ALA A 235 -9.96 17.62 -23.44
CA ALA A 235 -10.03 18.81 -24.29
C ALA A 235 -10.79 19.96 -23.60
N LEU A 236 -11.87 19.65 -22.87
CA LEU A 236 -12.63 20.64 -22.12
C LEU A 236 -11.81 21.24 -20.97
N LYS A 237 -11.13 20.40 -20.18
CA LYS A 237 -10.20 20.86 -19.12
C LYS A 237 -9.07 21.73 -19.68
N ALA A 238 -8.53 21.41 -20.86
CA ALA A 238 -7.50 22.23 -21.50
C ALA A 238 -8.02 23.62 -21.88
N LYS A 239 -9.26 23.71 -22.41
CA LYS A 239 -9.90 25.00 -22.71
C LYS A 239 -10.16 25.83 -21.45
N VAL A 240 -10.55 25.20 -20.34
CA VAL A 240 -10.73 25.89 -19.04
C VAL A 240 -9.42 26.51 -18.60
N GLU A 241 -8.35 25.73 -18.64
CA GLU A 241 -7.03 26.18 -18.21
C GLU A 241 -6.49 27.32 -19.09
N GLU A 242 -6.75 27.29 -20.40
CA GLU A 242 -6.38 28.37 -21.32
C GLU A 242 -7.13 29.68 -20.99
N ARG A 243 -8.46 29.61 -20.81
CA ARG A 243 -9.25 30.79 -20.41
C ARG A 243 -8.84 31.33 -19.04
N TRP A 244 -8.55 30.44 -18.09
CA TRP A 244 -8.06 30.83 -16.77
C TRP A 244 -6.74 31.59 -16.85
N LYS A 245 -5.79 31.12 -17.66
CA LYS A 245 -4.51 31.82 -17.89
C LYS A 245 -4.71 33.19 -18.52
N ALA A 246 -5.58 33.31 -19.52
CA ALA A 246 -5.90 34.60 -20.12
C ALA A 246 -6.48 35.58 -19.09
N ALA A 247 -7.43 35.14 -18.26
CA ALA A 247 -8.01 35.95 -17.18
C ALA A 247 -6.98 36.37 -16.11
N CYS A 248 -5.97 35.53 -15.85
CA CYS A 248 -4.87 35.89 -14.94
C CYS A 248 -4.01 37.01 -15.52
N ILE A 249 -3.66 36.93 -16.81
CA ILE A 249 -2.87 37.95 -17.49
C ILE A 249 -3.60 39.30 -17.49
N GLU A 250 -4.90 39.29 -17.82
CA GLU A 250 -5.73 40.49 -17.81
C GLU A 250 -5.83 41.12 -16.42
N HIS A 251 -6.01 40.29 -15.38
CA HIS A 251 -6.04 40.77 -14.00
C HIS A 251 -4.70 41.39 -13.56
N ASP A 252 -3.57 40.80 -13.96
CA ASP A 252 -2.25 41.34 -13.63
C ASP A 252 -2.02 42.69 -14.32
N GLN A 253 -2.44 42.84 -15.58
CA GLN A 253 -2.45 44.13 -16.28
C GLN A 253 -3.35 45.16 -15.57
N ALA A 254 -4.55 44.75 -15.14
CA ALA A 254 -5.48 45.61 -14.40
C ALA A 254 -4.91 46.04 -13.04
N LEU A 255 -4.17 45.16 -12.35
CA LEU A 255 -3.48 45.49 -11.10
C LEU A 255 -2.36 46.51 -11.29
N VAL A 256 -1.57 46.37 -12.36
CA VAL A 256 -0.52 47.34 -12.70
C VAL A 256 -1.15 48.71 -12.97
N HIS A 257 -2.18 48.76 -13.82
CA HIS A 257 -2.89 50.00 -14.14
C HIS A 257 -3.54 50.65 -12.90
N TRP A 258 -4.20 49.84 -12.07
CA TRP A 258 -4.81 50.31 -10.81
C TRP A 258 -3.75 50.87 -9.85
N LYS A 259 -2.59 50.21 -9.74
CA LYS A 259 -1.50 50.67 -8.88
C LYS A 259 -0.93 52.00 -9.37
N THR A 260 -0.66 52.13 -10.67
CA THR A 260 -0.18 53.39 -11.26
C THR A 260 -1.15 54.53 -11.05
N GLU A 261 -2.46 54.27 -11.18
CA GLU A 261 -3.49 55.29 -10.97
C GLU A 261 -3.64 55.68 -9.49
N CYS A 262 -3.56 54.71 -8.58
CA CYS A 262 -3.57 54.98 -7.14
C CYS A 262 -2.35 55.82 -6.71
N ASP A 263 -1.18 55.53 -7.26
CA ASP A 263 0.04 56.28 -6.97
C ASP A 263 -0.06 57.72 -7.53
N ARG A 264 -0.64 57.90 -8.73
CA ARG A 264 -0.96 59.21 -9.31
C ARG A 264 -1.93 60.03 -8.44
N LEU A 265 -3.03 59.42 -7.99
CA LEU A 265 -4.03 60.09 -7.13
C LEU A 265 -3.48 60.44 -5.74
N ARG A 266 -2.61 59.57 -5.20
CA ARG A 266 -1.92 59.82 -3.93
C ARG A 266 -0.96 61.00 -4.06
N ALA A 267 -0.20 61.09 -5.16
CA ALA A 267 0.66 62.24 -5.45
C ALA A 267 -0.13 63.56 -5.60
N ALA A 268 -1.38 63.49 -6.08
CA ALA A 268 -2.29 64.63 -6.18
C ALA A 268 -3.00 65.01 -4.85
N GLY A 269 -2.67 64.37 -3.73
CA GLY A 269 -3.26 64.69 -2.41
C GLY A 269 -4.66 64.11 -2.16
N THR A 270 -5.09 63.13 -2.97
CA THR A 270 -6.40 62.48 -2.76
C THR A 270 -6.38 61.65 -1.48
N ALA A 271 -7.39 61.83 -0.62
CA ALA A 271 -7.54 61.03 0.60
C ALA A 271 -7.68 59.53 0.30
N VAL A 272 -7.08 58.67 1.13
CA VAL A 272 -7.03 57.21 0.93
C VAL A 272 -8.41 56.56 0.74
N LYS A 273 -9.43 57.10 1.43
CA LYS A 273 -10.83 56.63 1.32
C LYS A 273 -11.46 56.83 -0.06
N ASN A 274 -10.91 57.73 -0.88
CA ASN A 274 -11.41 58.05 -2.22
C ASN A 274 -10.62 57.36 -3.33
N LEU A 275 -9.66 56.49 -3.01
CA LEU A 275 -8.92 55.71 -4.00
C LEU A 275 -9.84 54.65 -4.65
N PRO A 276 -9.63 54.33 -5.93
CA PRO A 276 -10.39 53.27 -6.60
C PRO A 276 -10.18 51.94 -5.89
N LYS A 277 -11.22 51.11 -5.84
CA LYS A 277 -11.14 49.77 -5.24
C LYS A 277 -10.20 48.88 -6.06
N LYS A 278 -9.45 48.02 -5.35
CA LYS A 278 -8.57 47.04 -5.99
C LYS A 278 -9.38 46.08 -6.88
N PRO A 279 -8.97 45.84 -8.14
CA PRO A 279 -9.58 44.82 -8.99
C PRO A 279 -9.68 43.47 -8.29
N LYS A 280 -10.80 42.76 -8.48
CA LYS A 280 -11.02 41.42 -7.94
C LYS A 280 -10.69 40.38 -9.01
N ARG A 281 -9.85 39.41 -8.67
CA ARG A 281 -9.54 38.28 -9.54
C ARG A 281 -10.77 37.40 -9.73
N VAL A 282 -11.08 37.03 -10.97
CA VAL A 282 -12.06 35.98 -11.27
C VAL A 282 -11.57 34.68 -10.63
N LEU A 283 -12.46 33.81 -10.18
CA LEU A 283 -12.09 32.49 -9.64
C LEU A 283 -12.14 31.45 -10.76
N LYS A 284 -11.22 30.49 -10.75
CA LYS A 284 -11.19 29.40 -11.74
C LYS A 284 -12.52 28.64 -11.78
N LYS A 285 -13.14 28.43 -10.61
CA LYS A 285 -14.44 27.78 -10.46
C LYS A 285 -15.56 28.47 -11.27
N THR A 286 -15.55 29.80 -11.32
CA THR A 286 -16.54 30.56 -12.11
C THR A 286 -16.41 30.26 -13.61
N ILE A 287 -15.18 30.08 -14.10
CA ILE A 287 -14.92 29.71 -15.51
C ILE A 287 -15.29 28.24 -15.78
N GLU A 288 -15.11 27.36 -14.80
CA GLU A 288 -15.52 25.96 -14.87
C GLU A 288 -17.05 25.82 -14.96
N GLU A 289 -17.78 26.56 -14.11
CA GLU A 289 -19.24 26.62 -14.12
C GLU A 289 -19.77 27.18 -15.46
N GLU A 290 -19.18 28.25 -15.99
CA GLU A 290 -19.55 28.82 -17.30
C GLU A 290 -19.32 27.87 -18.47
N MET A 291 -18.34 26.97 -18.37
CA MET A 291 -18.03 26.00 -19.42
C MET A 291 -18.66 24.62 -19.19
N GLY A 292 -19.52 24.49 -18.17
CA GLY A 292 -20.24 23.26 -17.87
C GLY A 292 -19.33 22.09 -17.50
N VAL A 293 -18.21 22.37 -16.83
CA VAL A 293 -17.31 21.32 -16.32
C VAL A 293 -17.71 21.00 -14.88
N ASP A 294 -18.63 20.04 -14.72
CA ASP A 294 -18.90 19.50 -13.40
C ASP A 294 -17.67 18.73 -12.89
N ASP A 295 -17.08 19.24 -11.82
CA ASP A 295 -15.99 18.61 -11.07
C ASP A 295 -16.53 17.50 -10.17
N GLU A 296 -17.37 16.62 -10.73
CA GLU A 296 -17.65 15.35 -10.07
C GLU A 296 -16.37 14.50 -10.13
N SER A 297 -15.73 14.48 -8.97
CA SER A 297 -14.51 13.76 -8.62
C SER A 297 -14.52 12.36 -9.20
N ASP A 298 -13.66 12.17 -10.19
CA ASP A 298 -13.43 10.95 -10.97
C ASP A 298 -12.59 9.94 -10.15
N ASP A 299 -13.03 9.65 -8.92
CA ASP A 299 -12.39 8.65 -8.03
C ASP A 299 -13.28 7.41 -7.83
N GLU A 300 -13.92 6.98 -8.91
CA GLU A 300 -14.45 5.62 -9.03
C GLU A 300 -13.48 4.84 -9.91
N SER A 301 -12.34 4.51 -9.31
CA SER A 301 -11.51 3.39 -9.72
C SER A 301 -12.31 2.10 -9.51
N VAL A 302 -13.32 1.85 -10.35
CA VAL A 302 -13.98 0.55 -10.46
C VAL A 302 -12.94 -0.42 -10.99
N ASN A 303 -12.21 -1.00 -10.04
CA ASN A 303 -11.36 -2.14 -10.25
C ASN A 303 -12.31 -3.32 -10.44
N GLY A 304 -12.76 -3.52 -11.67
CA GLY A 304 -13.54 -4.69 -12.08
C GLY A 304 -12.67 -5.94 -11.97
N GLY A 305 -12.62 -6.50 -10.76
CA GLY A 305 -12.20 -7.87 -10.53
C GLY A 305 -13.43 -8.78 -10.69
N GLU A 306 -13.54 -9.41 -11.85
CA GLU A 306 -14.28 -10.67 -12.01
C GLU A 306 -13.45 -11.87 -11.55
#